data_AF-A0A1V3Q7H1-F1
#
_entry.id   AF-A0A1V3Q7H1-F1
#
_cell.length_a   1.000
_cell.length_b   1.000
_cell.length_c   1.000
_cell.angle_alpha   90.00
_cell.angle_beta   90.00
_cell.angle_gamma   90.00
#
_symmetry.space_group_name_H-M   'P 1'
#
loop_
_entity.id
_entity.type
_entity.pdbx_description
1 polymer ?
#
loop_
_entity_poly.entity_id
_entity_poly.type
_entity_poly.pdbx_seq_one_letter_code
_entity_poly.pdbx_strand_id
1 'polypeptide(L)'
;MTDVIDFLEQMGQDAQLRHASQDEVELALTSAEIAPELQAAILANDPAQLETLLGQAPVCAIYLPGKEDEEEGDEDEETPSKEPDEAPGHSGLRAVIAAA
;
A
#
# COMPACT_ATOMS: atom_id res chain seq x y z
N MET A 1 -19.19 -9.27 -17.29
CA MET A 1 -18.19 -10.07 -16.57
C MET A 1 -17.28 -9.11 -15.85
N THR A 2 -17.43 -9.06 -14.54
CA THR A 2 -16.62 -8.22 -13.65
C THR A 2 -15.43 -9.06 -13.22
N ASP A 3 -14.22 -8.49 -13.24
CA ASP A 3 -13.05 -9.20 -12.70
C ASP A 3 -13.15 -9.24 -11.17
N VAL A 4 -12.50 -10.21 -10.54
CA VAL A 4 -12.45 -10.31 -9.07
C VAL A 4 -11.80 -9.09 -8.43
N ILE A 5 -10.83 -8.46 -9.10
CA ILE A 5 -10.21 -7.22 -8.61
C ILE A 5 -11.23 -6.07 -8.65
N ASP A 6 -11.99 -5.93 -9.74
CA ASP A 6 -13.06 -4.92 -9.86
C ASP A 6 -14.13 -5.13 -8.78
N PHE A 7 -14.50 -6.39 -8.50
CA PHE A 7 -15.44 -6.73 -7.44
C PHE A 7 -14.92 -6.33 -6.06
N LEU A 8 -13.65 -6.62 -5.76
CA LEU A 8 -13.03 -6.27 -4.47
C LEU A 8 -12.86 -4.75 -4.31
N GLU A 9 -12.59 -4.02 -5.40
CA GLU A 9 -12.61 -2.56 -5.41
C GLU A 9 -14.02 -2.03 -5.08
N GLN A 10 -15.05 -2.53 -5.76
CA GLN A 10 -16.44 -2.17 -5.50
C GLN A 10 -16.84 -2.48 -4.05
N MET A 11 -16.48 -3.65 -3.52
CA MET A 11 -16.72 -4.03 -2.13
C MET A 11 -16.05 -3.08 -1.13
N GLY A 12 -14.86 -2.57 -1.47
CA GLY A 12 -14.13 -1.61 -0.65
C GLY A 12 -14.76 -0.21 -0.64
N GLN A 13 -15.32 0.22 -1.78
CA GLN A 13 -15.97 1.53 -1.96
C GLN A 13 -17.44 1.54 -1.47
N ASP A 14 -18.14 0.41 -1.59
CA ASP A 14 -19.55 0.26 -1.24
C ASP A 14 -19.74 -0.08 0.24
N ALA A 15 -20.26 0.88 1.00
CA ALA A 15 -20.52 0.72 2.43
C ALA A 15 -21.52 -0.40 2.75
N GLN A 16 -22.43 -0.75 1.84
CA GLN A 16 -23.36 -1.85 2.04
C GLN A 16 -22.66 -3.19 1.92
N LEU A 17 -21.86 -3.40 0.88
CA LEU A 17 -21.10 -4.66 0.70
C LEU A 17 -20.02 -4.84 1.77
N ARG A 18 -19.41 -3.75 2.22
CA ARG A 18 -18.42 -3.77 3.31
C ARG A 18 -18.98 -4.29 4.64
N HIS A 19 -20.27 -4.10 4.87
CA HIS A 19 -20.97 -4.49 6.10
C HIS A 19 -22.04 -5.55 5.87
N ALA A 20 -22.08 -6.12 4.66
CA ALA A 20 -23.03 -7.15 4.27
C ALA A 20 -22.78 -8.43 5.08
N SER A 21 -23.86 -9.17 5.29
CA SER A 21 -23.77 -10.54 5.78
C SER A 21 -23.06 -11.44 4.77
N GLN A 22 -22.57 -12.59 5.22
CA GLN A 22 -21.87 -13.55 4.35
C GLN A 22 -22.77 -14.03 3.19
N ASP A 23 -24.07 -14.25 3.45
CA ASP A 23 -25.04 -14.67 2.44
C ASP A 23 -25.23 -13.60 1.34
N GLU A 24 -25.24 -12.32 1.72
CA GLU A 24 -25.34 -11.20 0.79
C GLU A 24 -24.08 -11.06 -0.07
N VAL A 25 -22.89 -11.30 0.51
CA VAL A 25 -21.62 -11.31 -0.23
C VAL A 25 -21.57 -12.48 -1.20
N GLU A 26 -22.02 -13.68 -0.80
CA GLU A 26 -22.11 -14.86 -1.67
C GLU A 26 -23.04 -14.62 -2.87
N LEU A 27 -24.20 -13.99 -2.63
CA LEU A 27 -25.12 -13.60 -3.69
C LEU A 27 -24.50 -12.59 -4.66
N ALA A 28 -23.78 -11.59 -4.13
CA ALA A 28 -23.10 -10.58 -4.94
C ALA A 28 -21.99 -11.20 -5.80
N LEU A 29 -21.18 -12.11 -5.23
CA LEU A 29 -20.14 -12.86 -5.93
C LEU A 29 -20.70 -13.72 -7.07
N THR A 30 -21.80 -14.43 -6.81
CA THR A 30 -22.50 -15.23 -7.81
C THR A 30 -23.05 -14.34 -8.93
N SER A 31 -23.65 -13.20 -8.58
CA SER A 31 -24.22 -12.25 -9.55
C SER A 31 -23.15 -11.59 -10.42
N ALA A 32 -21.93 -11.44 -9.91
CA ALA A 32 -20.77 -10.93 -10.64
C ALA A 32 -20.10 -11.96 -11.56
N GLU A 33 -20.58 -13.22 -11.55
CA GLU A 33 -20.05 -14.33 -12.35
C GLU A 33 -18.58 -14.66 -12.05
N ILE A 34 -18.15 -14.46 -10.80
CA ILE A 34 -16.78 -14.76 -10.34
C ILE A 34 -16.57 -16.28 -10.30
N ALA A 35 -15.35 -16.74 -10.63
CA ALA A 35 -15.02 -18.17 -10.59
C ALA A 35 -15.23 -18.77 -9.17
N PRO A 36 -15.79 -19.98 -9.05
CA PRO A 36 -16.19 -20.55 -7.76
C PRO A 36 -15.02 -20.73 -6.79
N GLU A 37 -13.81 -20.97 -7.29
CA GLU A 37 -12.60 -21.08 -6.47
C GLU A 37 -12.23 -19.75 -5.80
N LEU A 38 -12.42 -18.62 -6.52
CA LEU A 38 -12.21 -17.28 -5.99
C LEU A 38 -13.31 -16.89 -5.01
N GLN A 39 -14.57 -17.27 -5.29
CA GLN A 39 -15.67 -17.03 -4.35
C GLN A 39 -15.42 -17.73 -3.01
N ALA A 40 -14.98 -19.00 -3.04
CA ALA A 40 -14.66 -19.77 -1.86
C ALA A 40 -13.51 -19.11 -1.05
N ALA A 41 -12.45 -18.65 -1.72
CA ALA A 41 -11.34 -17.96 -1.07
C ALA A 41 -11.78 -16.65 -0.37
N ILE A 42 -12.65 -15.87 -1.04
CA ILE A 42 -13.20 -14.62 -0.49
C ILE A 42 -14.11 -14.89 0.71
N LEU A 43 -15.02 -15.85 0.61
CA LEU A 43 -15.95 -16.21 1.69
C LEU A 43 -15.23 -16.84 2.90
N ALA A 44 -14.14 -17.56 2.67
CA ALA A 44 -13.29 -18.11 3.73
C ALA A 44 -12.39 -17.04 4.40
N ASN A 45 -12.34 -15.82 3.84
CA ASN A 45 -11.41 -14.76 4.26
C ASN A 45 -9.94 -15.24 4.24
N ASP A 46 -9.57 -15.97 3.19
CA ASP A 46 -8.23 -16.55 3.02
C ASP A 46 -7.42 -15.76 1.97
N PRO A 47 -6.67 -14.73 2.39
CA PRO A 47 -5.88 -13.92 1.47
C PRO A 47 -4.75 -14.72 0.80
N ALA A 48 -4.18 -15.74 1.47
CA ALA A 48 -3.08 -16.52 0.91
C ALA A 48 -3.56 -17.41 -0.25
N GLN A 49 -4.76 -18.01 -0.12
CA GLN A 49 -5.40 -18.73 -1.20
C GLN A 49 -5.75 -17.79 -2.36
N LEU A 50 -6.26 -16.60 -2.06
CA LEU A 50 -6.58 -15.60 -3.07
C LEU A 50 -5.33 -15.16 -3.86
N GLU A 51 -4.22 -14.86 -3.19
CA GLU A 51 -2.93 -14.55 -3.81
C GLU A 51 -2.45 -15.68 -4.75
N THR A 52 -2.59 -16.93 -4.30
CA THR A 52 -2.20 -18.11 -5.08
C THR A 52 -3.05 -18.23 -6.35
N LEU A 53 -4.37 -18.03 -6.24
CA LEU A 53 -5.29 -18.10 -7.37
C LEU A 53 -5.06 -16.96 -8.37
N LEU A 54 -4.72 -15.76 -7.88
CA LEU A 54 -4.46 -14.58 -8.70
C LEU A 54 -3.04 -14.54 -9.29
N GLY A 55 -2.12 -15.34 -8.75
CA GLY A 55 -0.69 -15.30 -9.10
C GLY A 55 -0.03 -13.96 -8.76
N GLN A 56 -0.59 -13.23 -7.79
CA GLN A 56 -0.22 -11.85 -7.47
C GLN A 56 -0.03 -11.69 -5.97
N ALA A 57 0.99 -10.94 -5.58
CA ALA A 57 1.22 -10.57 -4.18
C ALA A 57 0.56 -9.21 -3.87
N PRO A 58 0.09 -8.98 -2.63
CA PRO A 58 -0.46 -7.71 -2.23
C PRO A 58 0.62 -6.62 -2.28
N VAL A 59 0.27 -5.47 -2.85
CA VAL A 59 1.16 -4.31 -2.92
C VAL A 59 0.64 -3.25 -1.96
N CYS A 60 1.44 -2.92 -0.94
CA CYS A 60 1.21 -1.76 -0.08
C CYS A 60 2.14 -0.62 -0.50
N ALA A 61 1.56 0.51 -0.89
CA ALA A 61 2.28 1.74 -1.20
C ALA A 61 1.88 2.85 -0.22
N ILE A 62 2.85 3.67 0.16
CA ILE A 62 2.60 4.88 0.95
C ILE A 62 2.75 6.07 0.01
N TYR A 63 1.68 6.86 -0.12
CA TYR A 63 1.74 8.15 -0.81
C TYR A 63 2.31 9.20 0.15
N LEU A 64 3.54 9.62 -0.10
CA LEU A 64 4.17 10.72 0.61
C LEU A 64 3.70 12.05 -0.03
N PRO A 65 3.32 13.07 0.76
CA PRO A 65 3.07 14.39 0.20
C PRO A 65 4.33 14.89 -0.51
N GLY A 66 4.16 15.45 -1.71
CA GLY A 66 5.24 16.09 -2.44
C GLY A 66 5.81 17.25 -1.63
N LYS A 67 7.14 17.43 -1.65
CA LYS A 67 7.71 18.68 -1.15
C LYS A 67 7.34 19.78 -2.14
N GLU A 68 6.90 20.91 -1.62
CA GLU A 68 6.82 22.14 -2.41
C GLU A 68 8.27 22.49 -2.78
N ASP A 69 8.54 22.72 -4.07
CA ASP A 69 9.84 23.22 -4.51
C ASP A 69 10.03 24.59 -3.85
N GLU A 70 10.90 24.66 -2.85
CA GLU A 70 11.42 25.94 -2.37
C GLU A 70 12.16 26.55 -3.56
N GLU A 71 11.63 27.62 -4.15
CA GLU A 71 12.35 28.41 -5.15
C GLU A 71 13.72 28.76 -4.56
N GLU A 72 14.80 28.22 -5.15
CA GLU A 72 16.16 28.61 -4.80
C GLU A 72 16.31 30.09 -5.16
N GLY A 73 16.22 30.95 -4.14
CA GLY A 73 16.60 32.34 -4.23
C GLY A 73 18.08 32.42 -4.62
N ASP A 74 18.32 32.86 -5.84
CA ASP A 74 19.62 33.28 -6.34
C ASP A 74 20.12 34.47 -5.52
N GLU A 75 20.98 34.19 -4.54
CA GLU A 75 21.82 35.20 -3.88
C GLU A 75 23.28 34.71 -3.90
N ASP A 76 23.87 34.78 -5.10
CA ASP A 76 25.31 34.98 -5.24
C ASP A 76 25.69 36.32 -4.58
N GLU A 77 26.48 36.27 -3.50
CA GLU A 77 27.68 37.12 -3.33
C GLU A 77 28.47 36.76 -2.05
N GLU A 78 29.62 36.13 -2.28
CA GLU A 78 30.92 36.27 -1.60
C GLU A 78 31.10 35.88 -0.12
N THR A 79 31.75 34.72 0.09
CA THR A 79 32.45 34.35 1.34
C THR A 79 33.66 35.26 1.62
N PRO A 80 34.02 35.51 2.89
CA PRO A 80 35.36 35.05 3.29
C PRO A 80 35.44 34.33 4.65
N SER A 81 36.02 33.13 4.55
CA SER A 81 36.76 32.28 5.49
C SER A 81 36.86 32.61 6.99
N LYS A 82 36.63 31.58 7.82
CA LYS A 82 37.51 31.29 8.96
C LYS A 82 37.77 29.78 9.09
N GLU A 83 39.05 29.45 9.17
CA GLU A 83 39.71 28.14 9.19
C GLU A 83 39.52 27.35 10.52
N PRO A 84 40.02 26.09 10.62
CA PRO A 84 39.26 24.92 11.07
C PRO A 84 39.53 24.51 12.53
N ASP A 85 38.65 23.69 13.10
CA ASP A 85 38.92 22.92 14.33
C ASP A 85 38.46 21.46 14.11
N GLU A 86 39.44 20.53 14.01
CA GLU A 86 39.24 19.07 14.02
C GLU A 86 38.64 18.64 15.38
N ALA A 87 37.88 17.55 15.57
CA ALA A 87 38.01 16.17 15.11
C ALA A 87 36.74 15.34 15.51
N PRO A 88 36.68 13.99 15.43
CA PRO A 88 35.76 13.31 14.51
C PRO A 88 34.74 12.35 15.17
N GLY A 89 33.76 11.92 14.37
CA GLY A 89 33.18 10.59 14.44
C GLY A 89 31.91 10.42 15.28
N HIS A 90 30.84 9.91 14.67
CA HIS A 90 30.55 8.48 14.69
C HIS A 90 29.27 8.19 13.91
N SER A 91 29.47 7.38 12.87
CA SER A 91 28.49 6.55 12.15
C SER A 91 27.25 6.17 12.98
N GLY A 92 26.08 6.68 12.60
CA GLY A 92 24.80 6.22 13.11
C GLY A 92 24.40 4.94 12.38
N LEU A 93 24.63 3.79 13.01
CA LEU A 93 24.21 2.48 12.53
C LEU A 93 22.68 2.39 12.41
N ARG A 94 22.25 1.77 11.31
CA ARG A 94 20.91 1.19 11.12
C ARG A 94 20.64 0.11 12.17
N ALA A 95 19.46 0.13 12.77
CA ALA A 95 18.89 -1.03 13.45
C ALA A 95 17.47 -1.28 12.92
N VAL A 96 17.34 -2.35 12.12
CA VAL A 96 16.05 -3.00 11.85
C VAL A 96 15.82 -3.96 13.03
N ILE A 97 14.70 -3.81 13.73
CA ILE A 97 14.26 -4.80 14.70
C ILE A 97 13.10 -5.55 14.06
N ALA A 98 13.36 -6.79 13.66
CA ALA A 98 12.32 -7.77 13.37
C ALA A 98 11.75 -8.26 14.70
N ALA A 99 10.42 -8.19 14.86
CA ALA A 99 9.71 -8.85 15.94
C ALA A 99 9.19 -10.19 15.42
N ALA A 100 9.53 -11.25 16.14
CA ALA A 100 9.02 -12.61 15.96
C ALA A 100 7.65 -12.77 16.62
#